data_AF-A0A6C0PAL4-F1
#
_entry.id   AF-A0A6C0PAL4-F1
#
_cell.length_a   1.000
_cell.length_b   1.000
_cell.length_c   1.000
_cell.angle_alpha   90.00
_cell.angle_beta   90.00
_cell.angle_gamma   90.00
#
_symmetry.space_group_name_H-M   'P 1'
#
loop_
_entity.id
_entity.type
_entity.pdbx_description
1 polymer ?
#
loop_
_entity_poly.entity_id
_entity_poly.type
_entity_poly.pdbx_seq_one_letter_code
_entity_poly.pdbx_strand_id
1 'polypeptide(L)'
;MNLDICELQEHPYVSMLFRDVQQKFNLTRREGQVLELLMLNGSTNRVLSDELNLSEKTVKNHVASIQRKLNVNSSRELQAVIFRDALLPAFMFSAAQKKPIEGSRSYVALSS
;
A
#
# COMPACT_ATOMS: atom_id res chain seq x y z
N MET A 1 -9.19 -0.64 -18.34
CA MET A 1 -8.69 0.70 -17.91
C MET A 1 -7.25 0.50 -17.49
N ASN A 2 -6.29 0.98 -18.27
CA ASN A 2 -4.93 1.12 -17.79
C ASN A 2 -4.89 2.44 -17.03
N LEU A 3 -4.97 2.36 -15.71
CA LEU A 3 -4.76 3.52 -14.85
C LEU A 3 -3.26 3.82 -14.88
N ASP A 4 -2.90 5.03 -15.27
CA ASP A 4 -1.52 5.49 -15.19
C ASP A 4 -1.12 5.63 -13.72
N ILE A 5 0.12 5.28 -13.37
CA ILE A 5 0.66 5.43 -12.01
C ILE A 5 0.60 6.91 -11.59
N CYS A 6 0.85 7.83 -12.52
CA CYS A 6 0.73 9.27 -12.26
C CYS A 6 -0.71 9.67 -11.86
N GLU A 7 -1.72 9.10 -12.52
CA GLU A 7 -3.12 9.34 -12.18
C GLU A 7 -3.47 8.79 -10.79
N LEU A 8 -2.87 7.67 -10.39
CA LEU A 8 -3.07 7.09 -9.07
C LEU A 8 -2.46 7.95 -7.96
N GLN A 9 -1.26 8.51 -8.17
CA GLN A 9 -0.58 9.36 -7.18
C GLN A 9 -1.37 10.64 -6.86
N GLU A 10 -2.03 11.22 -7.86
CA GLU A 10 -2.81 12.46 -7.70
C GLU A 10 -4.27 12.20 -7.28
N HIS A 11 -4.68 10.94 -7.18
CA HIS A 11 -6.08 10.62 -6.92
C HIS A 11 -6.45 10.83 -5.44
N PRO A 12 -7.47 11.65 -5.10
CA PRO A 12 -7.80 11.99 -3.70
C PRO A 12 -8.08 10.78 -2.81
N TYR A 13 -8.69 9.72 -3.35
CA TYR A 13 -8.92 8.48 -2.59
C TYR A 13 -7.64 7.74 -2.27
N VAL A 14 -6.63 7.80 -3.15
CA VAL A 14 -5.33 7.15 -2.92
C VAL A 14 -4.59 7.87 -1.80
N SER A 15 -4.56 9.21 -1.84
CA SER A 15 -3.96 10.02 -0.77
C SER A 15 -4.67 9.81 0.58
N MET A 16 -5.99 9.66 0.58
CA MET A 16 -6.75 9.36 1.80
C MET A 16 -6.41 7.96 2.33
N LEU A 17 -6.39 6.94 1.45
CA LEU A 17 -6.06 5.57 1.83
C LEU A 17 -4.67 5.45 2.44
N PHE A 18 -3.65 6.07 1.83
CA PHE A 18 -2.29 6.02 2.35
C PHE A 18 -2.11 6.84 3.64
N ARG A 19 -2.94 7.86 3.89
CA ARG A 19 -3.00 8.53 5.19
C ARG A 19 -3.45 7.58 6.30
N ASP A 20 -4.49 6.78 6.05
CA ASP A 20 -4.99 5.81 7.01
C ASP A 20 -3.95 4.71 7.29
N VAL A 21 -3.27 4.23 6.25
CA VAL A 21 -2.14 3.30 6.36
C VAL A 21 -1.03 3.92 7.22
N GLN A 22 -0.66 5.17 6.96
CA GLN A 22 0.39 5.87 7.69
C GLN A 22 0.05 5.97 9.18
N GLN A 23 -1.20 6.31 9.52
CA GLN A 23 -1.68 6.37 10.90
C GLN A 23 -1.70 4.98 11.56
N LYS A 24 -2.24 3.97 10.87
CA LYS A 24 -2.34 2.60 11.38
C LYS A 24 -0.99 2.02 11.79
N PHE A 25 0.06 2.32 11.04
CA PHE A 25 1.41 1.80 11.29
C PHE A 25 2.35 2.82 11.94
N ASN A 26 1.81 3.96 12.42
CA ASN A 26 2.56 5.01 13.10
C ASN A 26 3.83 5.47 12.34
N LEU A 27 3.67 5.64 11.03
CA LEU A 27 4.73 6.06 10.12
C LEU A 27 4.89 7.58 10.16
N THR A 28 6.14 8.03 10.09
CA THR A 28 6.44 9.44 9.85
C THR A 28 5.95 9.84 8.47
N ARG A 29 5.78 11.14 8.24
CA ARG A 29 5.38 11.68 6.92
C ARG A 29 6.27 11.14 5.79
N ARG A 30 7.58 11.08 6.01
CA ARG A 30 8.53 10.63 4.99
C ARG A 30 8.46 9.12 4.74
N GLU A 31 8.28 8.32 5.79
CA GLU A 31 8.05 6.89 5.66
C GLU A 31 6.74 6.58 4.93
N GLY A 32 5.67 7.35 5.18
CA GLY A 32 4.41 7.24 4.44
C GLY A 32 4.59 7.46 2.94
N GLN A 33 5.30 8.52 2.54
CA GLN A 33 5.61 8.80 1.13
C GLN A 33 6.43 7.67 0.48
N VAL A 34 7.45 7.16 1.18
CA VAL A 34 8.25 6.03 0.68
C VAL A 34 7.38 4.79 0.52
N LEU A 35 6.48 4.52 1.47
CA LEU A 35 5.58 3.38 1.41
C LEU A 35 4.59 3.48 0.24
N GLU A 36 3.98 4.64 0.05
CA GLU A 36 3.05 4.92 -1.04
C GLU A 36 3.69 4.66 -2.40
N LEU A 37 4.84 5.27 -2.66
CA LEU A 37 5.58 5.04 -3.91
C LEU A 37 6.05 3.59 -4.07
N LEU A 38 6.47 2.93 -2.98
CA LEU A 38 6.85 1.52 -3.01
C LEU A 38 5.67 0.62 -3.40
N MET A 39 4.46 0.98 -3.01
CA MET A 39 3.23 0.23 -3.35
C MET A 39 2.76 0.52 -4.78
N LEU A 40 2.92 1.75 -5.26
CA LEU A 40 2.45 2.17 -6.59
C LEU A 40 3.45 1.85 -7.71
N ASN A 41 4.74 2.15 -7.51
CA ASN A 41 5.77 2.06 -8.56
C ASN A 41 6.58 0.75 -8.47
N GLY A 42 6.51 0.04 -7.34
CA GLY A 42 7.27 -1.18 -7.09
C GLY A 42 8.68 -0.94 -6.51
N SER A 43 9.58 -1.91 -6.73
CA SER A 43 10.62 -2.27 -5.75
C SER A 43 11.96 -1.55 -5.83
N THR A 44 12.22 -0.72 -6.85
CA THR A 44 13.60 -0.21 -7.04
C THR A 44 13.86 1.06 -6.25
N ASN A 45 14.90 1.04 -5.41
CA ASN A 45 15.31 2.21 -4.63
C ASN A 45 15.69 3.40 -5.51
N ARG A 46 16.08 3.16 -6.76
CA ARG A 46 16.40 4.19 -7.76
C ARG A 46 15.17 5.01 -8.15
N VAL A 47 14.06 4.37 -8.50
CA VAL A 47 12.83 5.10 -8.83
C VAL A 47 12.36 5.92 -7.64
N LEU A 48 12.33 5.30 -6.46
CA LEU A 48 11.99 5.99 -5.21
C LEU A 48 12.92 7.17 -4.90
N SER A 49 14.22 7.05 -5.20
CA SER A 49 15.18 8.12 -4.96
C SER A 49 14.95 9.31 -5.87
N ASP A 50 14.66 9.04 -7.15
CA ASP A 50 14.40 10.08 -8.15
C ASP A 50 13.10 10.83 -7.82
N GLU A 51 12.01 10.10 -7.55
CA GLU A 51 10.69 10.66 -7.19
C GLU A 51 10.73 11.53 -5.91
N LEU A 52 11.53 11.13 -4.93
CA LEU A 52 11.60 11.80 -3.63
C LEU A 52 12.75 12.80 -3.54
N ASN A 53 13.59 12.94 -4.57
CA ASN A 53 14.84 13.71 -4.56
C ASN A 53 15.72 13.34 -3.34
N LEU A 54 16.01 12.04 -3.19
CA LEU A 54 16.83 11.47 -2.12
C LEU A 54 18.01 10.69 -2.70
N SER A 55 18.96 10.32 -1.85
CA SER A 55 19.91 9.26 -2.21
C SER A 55 19.25 7.88 -2.07
N GLU A 56 19.65 6.91 -2.89
CA GLU A 56 19.24 5.51 -2.73
C GLU A 56 19.52 4.98 -1.31
N LYS A 57 20.61 5.43 -0.69
CA LYS A 57 20.97 5.08 0.70
C LYS A 57 19.92 5.60 1.68
N THR A 58 19.45 6.82 1.50
CA THR A 58 18.38 7.41 2.33
C THR A 58 17.07 6.64 2.15
N VAL A 59 16.71 6.27 0.92
CA VAL A 59 15.53 5.43 0.66
C VAL A 59 15.65 4.09 1.36
N LYS A 60 16.79 3.39 1.24
CA LYS A 60 17.05 2.13 1.96
C LYS A 60 16.88 2.28 3.46
N ASN A 61 17.34 3.39 4.05
CA ASN A 61 17.19 3.66 5.48
C ASN A 61 15.71 3.86 5.89
N HIS A 62 14.91 4.55 5.07
CA HIS A 62 13.48 4.68 5.31
C HIS A 62 12.77 3.33 5.19
N VAL A 63 13.04 2.56 4.14
CA VAL A 63 12.48 1.20 3.95
C VAL A 63 12.84 0.30 5.14
N ALA A 64 14.10 0.29 5.56
CA ALA A 64 14.53 -0.49 6.73
C ALA A 64 13.82 -0.04 8.02
N SER A 65 13.55 1.26 8.17
CA SER A 65 12.82 1.79 9.34
C SER A 65 11.36 1.35 9.34
N ILE A 66 10.70 1.37 8.18
CA ILE A 66 9.34 0.84 8.01
C ILE A 66 9.33 -0.67 8.31
N GLN A 67 10.27 -1.42 7.76
CA GLN A 67 10.39 -2.87 7.99
C GLN A 67 10.52 -3.20 9.48
N ARG A 68 11.35 -2.45 10.23
CA ARG A 68 11.47 -2.62 11.68
C ARG A 68 10.16 -2.31 12.42
N LYS A 69 9.44 -1.25 12.02
CA LYS A 69 8.15 -0.89 12.63
C LYS A 69 7.07 -1.95 12.42
N LEU A 70 7.09 -2.63 11.27
CA LEU A 70 6.12 -3.67 10.93
C LEU A 70 6.63 -5.09 11.23
N ASN A 71 7.84 -5.23 11.78
CA ASN A 71 8.49 -6.51 12.07
C ASN A 71 8.54 -7.45 10.85
N VAL A 72 8.94 -6.91 9.69
CA VAL A 72 9.11 -7.65 8.43
C VAL A 72 10.56 -7.56 7.94
N ASN A 73 10.98 -8.50 7.10
CA ASN A 73 12.38 -8.68 6.74
C ASN A 73 12.70 -8.35 5.27
N SER A 74 11.69 -8.04 4.46
CA SER A 74 11.90 -7.68 3.05
C SER A 74 10.85 -6.71 2.52
N SER A 75 11.17 -5.99 1.44
CA SER A 75 10.21 -5.08 0.81
C SER A 75 9.01 -5.81 0.23
N ARG A 76 9.19 -7.06 -0.24
CA ARG A 76 8.06 -7.89 -0.73
C ARG A 76 7.13 -8.28 0.42
N GLU A 77 7.70 -8.70 1.54
CA GLU A 77 6.92 -9.01 2.74
C GLU A 77 6.19 -7.77 3.26
N LEU A 78 6.87 -6.62 3.28
CA LEU A 78 6.26 -5.33 3.61
C LEU A 78 5.04 -5.04 2.71
N GLN A 79 5.19 -5.13 1.39
CA GLN A 79 4.09 -4.92 0.44
C GLN A 79 2.93 -5.89 0.69
N ALA A 80 3.22 -7.17 0.93
CA ALA A 80 2.21 -8.19 1.20
C ALA A 80 1.44 -7.91 2.50
N VAL A 81 2.14 -7.51 3.58
CA VAL A 81 1.52 -7.15 4.86
C VAL A 81 0.62 -5.92 4.71
N ILE A 82 1.09 -4.86 4.06
CA ILE A 82 0.29 -3.66 3.83
C ILE A 82 -0.95 -3.98 2.98
N PHE A 83 -0.77 -4.76 1.92
CA PHE A 83 -1.89 -5.16 1.09
C PHE A 83 -2.92 -5.96 1.88
N ARG A 84 -2.50 -7.00 2.60
CA ARG A 84 -3.39 -7.88 3.36
C ARG A 84 -4.08 -7.16 4.52
N ASP A 85 -3.34 -6.38 5.29
CA ASP A 85 -3.82 -5.88 6.59
C ASP A 85 -4.43 -4.49 6.51
N ALA A 86 -4.20 -3.74 5.42
CA ALA A 86 -4.74 -2.39 5.26
C ALA A 86 -5.54 -2.20 3.97
N LEU A 87 -4.97 -2.54 2.82
CA LEU A 87 -5.60 -2.23 1.53
C LEU A 87 -6.75 -3.18 1.20
N LEU A 88 -6.59 -4.48 1.41
CA LEU A 88 -7.60 -5.50 1.11
C LEU A 88 -8.89 -5.26 1.92
N PRO A 89 -8.86 -5.01 3.25
CA PRO A 89 -10.06 -4.62 3.98
C PRO A 89 -10.72 -3.35 3.43
N ALA A 90 -9.93 -2.34 3.06
CA ALA A 90 -10.47 -1.10 2.48
C ALA A 90 -11.19 -1.34 1.14
N PHE A 91 -10.63 -2.20 0.28
CA PHE A 91 -11.27 -2.61 -0.98
C PHE A 91 -12.55 -3.41 -0.73
N MET A 92 -12.49 -4.39 0.18
CA MET A 92 -13.64 -5.25 0.49
C MET A 92 -14.78 -4.46 1.13
N PHE A 93 -14.48 -3.48 1.99
CA PHE A 93 -15.48 -2.59 2.57
C PHE A 93 -16.18 -1.74 1.50
N SER A 94 -15.42 -1.18 0.56
CA SER A 94 -15.99 -0.42 -0.57
C SER A 94 -16.83 -1.30 -1.50
N ALA A 95 -16.43 -2.56 -1.73
CA ALA A 95 -17.18 -3.52 -2.52
C ALA A 95 -18.46 -4.00 -1.83
N ALA A 96 -18.45 -4.18 -0.51
CA ALA A 96 -19.62 -4.59 0.27
C ALA A 96 -20.71 -3.50 0.34
N GLN A 97 -20.36 -2.23 0.12
CA GLN A 97 -21.31 -1.12 0.04
C GLN A 97 -21.94 -0.93 -1.36
N LYS A 98 -21.43 -1.62 -2.39
CA LYS A 98 -22.15 -1.78 -3.66
C LYS A 98 -23.19 -2.87 -3.46
N LYS A 99 -24.46 -2.63 -3.84
CA LYS A 99 -25.54 -3.64 -3.80
C LYS A 99 -24.99 -4.99 -4.28
N PRO A 100 -25.34 -6.12 -3.61
CA PRO A 100 -24.80 -7.41 -3.95
C PRO A 100 -24.97 -7.64 -5.45
N ILE A 101 -23.88 -7.99 -6.12
CA ILE A 101 -23.90 -8.52 -7.48
C ILE A 101 -24.79 -9.77 -7.44
N GLU A 102 -26.05 -9.58 -7.83
CA GLU A 102 -27.02 -10.66 -8.02
C GLU A 102 -26.35 -11.73 -8.90
N GLY A 103 -25.98 -12.86 -8.29
CA GLY A 103 -25.42 -14.00 -9.00
C GLY A 103 -24.03 -14.50 -8.56
N SER A 104 -23.32 -13.85 -7.63
CA SER A 104 -22.03 -14.37 -7.16
C SER A 104 -22.21 -15.37 -6.01
N ARG A 105 -22.25 -16.66 -6.39
CA ARG A 105 -22.34 -17.84 -5.52
C ARG A 105 -21.34 -17.76 -4.36
N SER A 106 -21.89 -17.93 -3.15
CA SER A 106 -21.23 -18.01 -1.85
C SER A 106 -19.95 -18.88 -1.86
N TYR A 107 -18.80 -18.28 -1.55
CA TYR A 107 -17.56 -19.01 -1.22
C TYR A 107 -17.49 -19.45 0.26
N VAL A 108 -18.57 -19.28 1.03
CA VAL A 108 -18.59 -19.54 2.48
C VAL A 108 -18.93 -21.00 2.80
N ALA A 109 -18.75 -21.94 1.87
CA ALA A 109 -19.05 -23.36 2.06
C ALA A 109 -17.87 -24.25 1.66
N LEU A 110 -16.68 -24.01 2.21
CA LEU A 110 -15.59 -24.99 2.25
C LEU A 110 -14.88 -24.91 3.60
N SER A 111 -15.59 -25.30 4.65
CA SER A 111 -15.04 -25.65 5.95
C SER A 111 -16.02 -26.63 6.60
N SER A 112 -16.02 -27.87 6.10
CA SER A 112 -16.58 -29.06 6.75
C SER A 112 -15.77 -30.25 6.29
#